data_AF-X1VY19-F1
#
_entry.id   AF-X1VY19-F1
#
_cell.length_a   1.000
_cell.length_b   1.000
_cell.length_c   1.000
_cell.angle_alpha   90.00
_cell.angle_beta   90.00
_cell.angle_gamma   90.00
#
_symmetry.space_group_name_H-M   'P 1'
#
loop_
_entity.id
_entity.type
_entity.pdbx_description
1 polymer ?
#
loop_
_entity_poly.entity_id
_entity_poly.type
_entity_poly.pdbx_seq_one_letter_code
_entity_poly.pdbx_strand_id
1 'polypeptide(L)' 'LCDRIALIDEGVILETGSPQKLKDKYQAQNIEEVFMEVVK' A
#
# COMPACT_ATOMS: atom_id res chain seq x y z
N LEU A 1 -13.55 6.95 7.06
CA LEU A 1 -12.44 6.08 7.51
C LEU A 1 -12.28 5.02 6.42
N CYS A 2 -11.11 4.88 5.81
CA CYS A 2 -10.94 3.86 4.76
C CYS A 2 -10.55 2.53 5.42
N ASP A 3 -11.44 1.54 5.34
CA ASP A 3 -11.18 0.22 5.92
C ASP A 3 -10.20 -0.61 5.07
N ARG A 4 -10.17 -0.33 3.76
CA ARG A 4 -9.32 -1.00 2.77
C ARG A 4 -8.88 -0.02 1.69
N ILE A 5 -7.67 -0.23 1.21
CA ILE A 5 -7.06 0.44 0.06
C ILE A 5 -6.48 -0.62 -0.89
N ALA A 6 -6.37 -0.26 -2.16
CA ALA A 6 -5.70 -1.05 -3.19
C ALA A 6 -4.61 -0.19 -3.82
N LEU A 7 -3.40 -0.73 -3.93
CA LEU A 7 -2.30 -0.14 -4.68
C LEU A 7 -2.37 -0.69 -6.10
N ILE A 8 -2.46 0.21 -7.07
CA ILE A 8 -2.60 -0.12 -8.49
C ILE A 8 -1.46 0.55 -9.25
N ASP A 9 -0.77 -0.23 -10.07
CA ASP A 9 0.23 0.27 -11.00
C ASP A 9 0.01 -0.34 -12.38
N GLU A 10 0.07 0.48 -13.43
CA GLU A 10 -0.22 0.08 -14.82
C GLU A 10 -1.53 -0.74 -15.03
N GLY A 11 -2.54 -0.50 -14.20
CA GLY A 11 -3.82 -1.23 -14.24
C GLY A 11 -3.80 -2.60 -13.54
N VAL A 12 -2.70 -2.95 -12.89
CA VAL A 12 -2.53 -4.17 -12.08
C VAL A 12 -2.63 -3.82 -10.60
N ILE A 13 -3.44 -4.57 -9.85
CA ILE A 13 -3.49 -4.44 -8.40
C ILE A 13 -2.27 -5.16 -7.81
N LEU A 14 -1.35 -4.39 -7.25
CA LEU A 14 -0.13 -4.92 -6.62
C LEU A 14 -0.41 -5.39 -5.19
N GLU A 15 -1.18 -4.61 -4.43
CA GLU A 15 -1.48 -4.91 -3.03
C GLU A 15 -2.86 -4.42 -2.61
N THR A 16 -3.47 -5.10 -1.63
CA THR A 16 -4.71 -4.62 -1.01
C THR A 16 -4.74 -4.89 0.48
N GLY A 17 -5.24 -3.94 1.26
CA GLY A 17 -5.30 -4.10 2.71
C GLY A 17 -5.77 -2.84 3.42
N SER A 18 -5.82 -2.89 4.75
CA SER A 18 -6.03 -1.65 5.50
C SER A 18 -4.75 -0.81 5.47
N PRO A 19 -4.85 0.54 5.54
CA PRO A 19 -3.68 1.40 5.56
C PRO A 19 -2.69 1.04 6.68
N GLN A 20 -3.21 0.65 7.85
CA GLN A 20 -2.38 0.23 8.98
C GLN A 20 -1.56 -1.02 8.66
N LYS A 21 -2.20 -2.08 8.13
CA LYS A 21 -1.52 -3.33 7.78
C LYS A 21 -0.45 -3.14 6.72
N LEU A 22 -0.71 -2.28 5.74
CA LEU A 22 0.26 -1.98 4.69
C LEU A 22 1.45 -1.21 5.25
N LYS A 23 1.23 -0.19 6.10
CA LYS A 23 2.35 0.48 6.79
C LYS A 23 3.17 -0.47 7.64
N ASP A 24 2.52 -1.34 8.42
CA ASP A 24 3.20 -2.28 9.31
C ASP A 24 4.01 -3.33 8.51
N LYS A 25 3.43 -3.86 7.42
CA LYS A 25 4.07 -4.85 6.55
C LYS A 25 5.35 -4.33 5.90
N TYR A 26 5.35 -3.06 5.51
CA TYR A 26 6.48 -2.42 4.80
C TYR A 26 7.31 -1.52 5.72
N GLN A 27 7.03 -1.51 7.02
CA GLN A 27 7.64 -0.61 8.02
C GLN A 27 7.69 0.87 7.59
N ALA A 28 6.64 1.30 6.89
CA ALA A 28 6.53 2.60 6.28
C ALA A 28 5.78 3.57 7.19
N GLN A 29 6.15 4.85 7.16
CA GLN A 29 5.49 5.90 7.93
C GLN A 29 4.14 6.31 7.31
N ASN A 30 4.01 6.14 5.99
CA ASN A 30 2.85 6.53 5.19
C ASN A 30 2.63 5.56 4.02
N ILE A 31 1.51 5.70 3.31
CA ILE A 31 1.15 4.81 2.18
C ILE A 31 1.97 5.10 0.92
N GLU A 32 2.49 6.31 0.77
CA GLU A 32 3.32 6.68 -0.39
C GLU A 32 4.66 5.93 -0.36
N GLU A 33 5.29 5.80 0.81
CA GLU A 33 6.45 4.93 1.03
C GLU A 33 6.11 3.47 0.72
N VAL A 34 4.94 2.97 1.15
CA VAL A 34 4.50 1.61 0.78
C VAL A 34 4.40 1.47 -0.74
N PHE A 35 3.82 2.45 -1.43
CA PHE A 35 3.70 2.41 -2.89
C PHE A 35 5.07 2.38 -3.58
N MET A 36 6.01 3.22 -3.13
CA MET A 36 7.38 3.21 -3.68
C MET A 36 8.10 1.88 -3.43
N GLU A 37 7.89 1.23 -2.28
CA GLU A 37 8.47 -0.09 -2.00
C GLU A 37 7.83 -1.22 -2.83
N VAL A 38 6.56 -1.07 -3.21
CA VAL A 38 5.80 -2.06 -3.97
C VAL A 38 6.03 -1.96 -5.48
N VAL A 39 6.35 -0.76 -6.00
CA VAL A 39 6.59 -0.49 -7.43
C VAL A 39 8.08 -0.65 -7.85
N LYS A 40 8.99 -0.90 -6.90
CA LYS A 40 10.38 -1.29 -7.19
C LYS A 40 10.46 -2.63 -7.94
#